data_AF-M4B9Z7-F1
#
_entry.id   AF-M4B9Z7-F1
#
_cell.length_a   1.000
_cell.length_b   1.000
_cell.length_c   1.000
_cell.angle_alpha   90.00
_cell.angle_beta   90.00
_cell.angle_gamma   90.00
#
_symmetry.space_group_name_H-M   'P 1'
#
loop_
_entity.id
_entity.type
_entity.pdbx_description
1 polymer ?
#
loop_
_entity_poly.entity_id
_entity_poly.type
_entity_poly.pdbx_seq_one_letter_code
_entity_poly.pdbx_strand_id
1 'polypeptide(L)'
;MKPPACYHPSAISTRKKAPDGCLSLREYEGPSVFAIPGNHDWFDGLNTFMRYICQRDWLGGWLLPQKTSYFSIKLPHGWWLFGVDLALENDVDTEQFGFFERVVQSQMGPNDAVIVVTHEPRWLLNVYEKKSNVDVKLAYLIEHILKGRVAVRLAGDIHNYMRHSLVEEKHVLKRPASMQVDVLQPKVSKASVHRSHSFSTPVHKHFPHMKRDGDTDEQGHAKLRSELPAEHGCSAEHLIISGGGGAFLHPTHVPSSSLNYIGGTYEHKTRYAVLNVFGFRRLNWRFDAIGGVGYFALVFSMFPRCSVGSIYAAATRWEAVAQFFQELVSLLVDMVMTSNVSLLCCIGMLLATIGFADCTTLPKRCAIGLVVSCFHFVAAFTVLLAYELLLEVASARGALGREGEHTLYLYFSSTLPDFSAIRKYDVFGLASLYGEFMRLCMTIYDVALKRIKICESGFESLGRMELWTYYASVFPYFWVLATPVVSFVFGTYLYLSLNMFGCHYNEAFSSLRIASYKNFLRLHFDKDGRLEVFAFGVDKMPHRWCRDSKWSGGTGPRASLERNLPSFKWTRPSYWKPLVTKVDNMLRMDFENPSLDGRFNSLDRSNVHLIDRVVIHKRSTTAGQQ
;
A
#
# COMPACT_ATOMS: atom_id res chain seq x y z
N MET A 1 28.83 -4.58 -6.16
CA MET A 1 30.13 -4.37 -5.49
C MET A 1 30.77 -5.73 -5.27
N LYS A 2 32.07 -5.89 -5.55
CA LYS A 2 32.79 -7.15 -5.34
C LYS A 2 33.27 -7.22 -3.89
N PRO A 3 33.02 -8.34 -3.17
CA PRO A 3 33.53 -8.53 -1.83
C PRO A 3 35.05 -8.78 -1.85
N PRO A 4 35.74 -8.68 -0.71
CA PRO A 4 37.16 -9.02 -0.63
C PRO A 4 37.44 -10.44 -1.11
N ALA A 5 38.67 -10.72 -1.55
CA ALA A 5 39.04 -12.03 -2.06
C ALA A 5 38.86 -13.16 -1.04
N CYS A 6 38.98 -12.85 0.26
CA CYS A 6 38.76 -13.78 1.37
C CYS A 6 37.29 -14.08 1.66
N TYR A 7 36.33 -13.38 1.03
CA TYR A 7 34.91 -13.62 1.23
C TYR A 7 34.42 -14.84 0.45
N HIS A 8 33.78 -15.77 1.15
CA HIS A 8 33.06 -16.88 0.56
C HIS A 8 31.54 -16.69 0.74
N PRO A 9 30.70 -16.80 -0.31
CA PRO A 9 29.25 -16.56 -0.21
C PRO A 9 28.51 -17.44 0.81
N SER A 10 29.03 -18.66 1.04
CA SER A 10 28.49 -19.59 2.04
C SER A 10 29.14 -19.46 3.42
N ALA A 11 30.08 -18.53 3.60
CA ALA A 11 30.72 -18.34 4.90
C ALA A 11 29.70 -17.85 5.93
N ILE A 12 29.74 -18.50 7.10
CA ILE A 12 29.04 -18.09 8.31
C ILE A 12 30.10 -17.70 9.33
N SER A 13 29.97 -16.50 9.88
CA SER A 13 30.89 -15.86 10.80
C SER A 13 30.18 -15.67 12.13
N THR A 14 30.31 -16.67 13.01
CA THR A 14 29.86 -16.58 14.40
C THR A 14 30.77 -15.64 15.22
N ARG A 15 32.01 -15.43 14.75
CA ARG A 15 32.95 -14.44 15.27
C ARG A 15 33.46 -13.58 14.12
N LYS A 16 33.04 -12.31 14.11
CA LYS A 16 33.45 -11.30 13.13
C LYS A 16 34.97 -11.19 13.06
N LYS A 17 35.52 -11.48 11.88
CA LYS A 17 36.96 -11.45 11.61
C LYS A 17 37.37 -10.08 11.11
N ALA A 18 38.51 -9.57 11.56
CA ALA A 18 39.09 -8.36 11.01
C ALA A 18 39.50 -8.60 9.54
N PRO A 19 39.30 -7.60 8.64
CA PRO A 19 39.80 -7.68 7.28
C PRO A 19 41.32 -7.84 7.23
N ASP A 20 41.85 -8.42 6.14
CA ASP A 20 43.29 -8.60 5.95
C ASP A 20 44.03 -7.26 6.08
N GLY A 21 45.07 -7.23 6.93
CA GLY A 21 45.84 -6.01 7.24
C GLY A 21 45.30 -5.16 8.38
N CYS A 22 44.17 -5.52 9.00
CA CYS A 22 43.65 -4.88 10.22
C CYS A 22 43.84 -5.80 11.43
N LEU A 23 44.31 -5.28 12.57
CA LEU A 23 44.39 -6.05 13.82
C LEU A 23 43.00 -6.18 14.49
N SER A 24 42.11 -5.22 14.22
CA SER A 24 40.74 -5.21 14.74
C SER A 24 39.74 -4.64 13.74
N LEU A 25 38.44 -4.91 13.96
CA LEU A 25 37.36 -4.31 13.18
C LEU A 25 37.32 -2.77 13.29
N ARG A 26 37.92 -2.19 14.35
CA ARG A 26 37.95 -0.74 14.58
C ARG A 26 38.97 -0.01 13.71
N GLU A 27 39.98 -0.73 13.21
CA GLU A 27 41.02 -0.18 12.32
C GLU A 27 40.58 -0.15 10.86
N TYR A 28 39.44 -0.74 10.52
CA TYR A 28 38.94 -0.74 9.17
C TYR A 28 38.42 0.65 8.75
N GLU A 29 39.12 1.30 7.83
CA GLU A 29 38.77 2.64 7.33
C GLU A 29 37.74 2.65 6.19
N GLY A 30 37.29 1.47 5.73
CA GLY A 30 36.30 1.37 4.66
C GLY A 30 34.86 1.53 5.16
N PRO A 31 33.88 1.57 4.23
CA PRO A 31 32.46 1.67 4.58
C PRO A 31 31.97 0.40 5.28
N SER A 32 31.13 0.61 6.30
CA SER A 32 30.45 -0.44 7.06
C SER A 32 28.94 -0.33 6.89
N VAL A 33 28.24 -1.46 6.99
CA VAL A 33 26.78 -1.56 6.97
C VAL A 33 26.30 -1.99 8.35
N PHE A 34 25.23 -1.34 8.78
CA PHE A 34 24.41 -1.77 9.89
C PHE A 34 22.96 -1.72 9.44
N ALA A 35 22.13 -2.62 9.95
CA ALA A 35 20.71 -2.70 9.62
C ALA A 35 19.91 -3.06 10.88
N ILE A 36 18.67 -2.63 10.94
CA ILE A 36 17.70 -3.12 11.91
C ILE A 36 16.63 -3.93 11.15
N PRO A 37 16.07 -4.98 11.74
CA PRO A 37 15.03 -5.76 11.08
C PRO A 37 13.71 -4.97 11.06
N GLY A 38 12.91 -5.22 10.03
CA GLY A 38 11.51 -4.82 9.99
C GLY A 38 10.56 -5.91 10.49
N ASN A 39 9.28 -5.56 10.58
CA ASN A 39 8.20 -6.49 10.93
C ASN A 39 8.18 -7.74 10.02
N HIS A 40 8.45 -7.57 8.73
CA HIS A 40 8.53 -8.68 7.76
C HIS A 40 9.72 -9.61 7.95
N ASP A 41 10.84 -9.12 8.51
CA ASP A 41 12.03 -9.96 8.77
C ASP A 41 11.80 -10.92 9.94
N TRP A 42 10.80 -10.65 10.78
CA TRP A 42 10.45 -11.47 11.94
C TRP A 42 9.51 -12.63 11.63
N PHE A 43 8.97 -12.72 10.40
CA PHE A 43 8.02 -13.79 10.03
C PHE A 43 8.63 -15.20 10.04
N ASP A 44 9.94 -15.32 9.90
CA ASP A 44 10.67 -16.59 10.04
C ASP A 44 11.36 -16.75 11.40
N GLY A 45 10.99 -15.93 12.38
CA GLY A 45 11.65 -15.86 13.69
C GLY A 45 13.04 -15.19 13.63
N LEU A 46 13.25 -14.26 12.70
CA LEU A 46 14.50 -13.50 12.48
C LEU A 46 15.67 -14.33 11.93
N ASN A 47 15.44 -15.58 11.55
CA ASN A 47 16.48 -16.51 11.14
C ASN A 47 17.24 -16.01 9.89
N THR A 48 16.52 -15.52 8.89
CA THR A 48 17.11 -14.98 7.65
C THR A 48 17.94 -13.74 7.95
N PHE A 49 17.43 -12.80 8.75
CA PHE A 49 18.17 -11.60 9.12
C PHE A 49 19.47 -11.95 9.86
N MET A 50 19.38 -12.83 10.87
CA MET A 50 20.56 -13.27 11.63
C MET A 50 21.60 -13.92 10.72
N ARG A 51 21.18 -14.80 9.80
CA ARG A 51 22.09 -15.47 8.87
C ARG A 51 22.77 -14.50 7.91
N TYR A 52 22.03 -13.55 7.33
CA TYR A 52 22.52 -12.74 6.21
C TYR A 52 23.13 -11.40 6.63
N ILE A 53 22.76 -10.86 7.79
CA ILE A 53 23.27 -9.60 8.33
C ILE A 53 24.23 -9.87 9.50
N CYS A 54 23.78 -10.58 10.53
CA CYS A 54 24.56 -10.76 11.76
C CYS A 54 25.66 -11.82 11.64
N GLN A 55 25.48 -12.84 10.80
CA GLN A 55 26.44 -13.95 10.65
C GLN A 55 27.26 -13.86 9.35
N ARG A 56 27.16 -12.79 8.58
CA ARG A 56 28.04 -12.52 7.42
C ARG A 56 29.01 -11.39 7.73
N ASP A 57 30.18 -11.41 7.10
CA ASP A 57 31.18 -10.36 7.28
C ASP A 57 31.06 -9.23 6.25
N TRP A 58 30.44 -9.48 5.10
CA TRP A 58 30.42 -8.53 3.99
C TRP A 58 29.07 -8.48 3.28
N LEU A 59 28.62 -7.27 2.93
CA LEU A 59 27.50 -7.03 2.02
C LEU A 59 28.01 -6.28 0.79
N GLY A 60 28.14 -6.99 -0.33
CA GLY A 60 28.72 -6.44 -1.55
C GLY A 60 30.21 -6.15 -1.33
N GLY A 61 30.57 -4.93 -0.92
CA GLY A 61 31.95 -4.53 -0.61
C GLY A 61 32.09 -3.75 0.70
N TRP A 62 31.03 -3.71 1.52
CA TRP A 62 31.00 -3.01 2.79
C TRP A 62 31.01 -4.03 3.94
N LEU A 63 31.70 -3.69 5.02
CA LEU A 63 31.88 -4.56 6.18
C LEU A 63 30.58 -4.65 7.00
N LEU A 64 30.22 -5.85 7.46
CA LEU A 64 29.09 -6.09 8.38
C LEU A 64 29.64 -6.46 9.77
N PRO A 65 29.97 -5.48 10.63
CA PRO A 65 30.51 -5.77 11.97
C PRO A 65 29.42 -6.15 12.99
N GLN A 66 28.15 -5.90 12.68
CA GLN A 66 26.99 -6.13 13.55
C GLN A 66 26.78 -7.61 13.90
N LYS A 67 26.46 -7.92 15.17
CA LYS A 67 26.26 -9.29 15.69
C LYS A 67 24.85 -9.58 16.19
N THR A 68 24.10 -8.54 16.51
CA THR A 68 22.74 -8.57 17.10
C THR A 68 21.82 -7.74 16.21
N SER A 69 20.50 -7.88 16.36
CA SER A 69 19.53 -7.12 15.55
C SER A 69 19.47 -5.62 15.90
N TYR A 70 19.96 -5.26 17.08
CA TYR A 70 20.11 -3.90 17.58
C TYR A 70 21.59 -3.56 17.77
N PHE A 71 21.93 -2.26 17.77
CA PHE A 71 23.31 -1.80 17.90
C PHE A 71 23.40 -0.34 18.38
N SER A 72 24.59 0.05 18.85
CA SER A 72 24.96 1.45 19.08
C SER A 72 26.27 1.79 18.37
N ILE A 73 26.35 2.99 17.78
CA ILE A 73 27.54 3.50 17.10
C ILE A 73 27.88 4.86 17.66
N LYS A 74 29.13 5.03 18.09
CA LYS A 74 29.70 6.35 18.38
C LYS A 74 30.13 7.01 17.07
N LEU A 75 29.51 8.13 16.76
CA LEU A 75 29.78 8.94 15.58
C LEU A 75 30.68 10.14 15.95
N PRO A 76 31.28 10.82 14.96
CA PRO A 76 32.10 12.00 15.19
C PRO A 76 31.38 13.09 15.98
N HIS A 77 32.17 13.98 16.59
CA HIS A 77 31.68 15.14 17.31
C HIS A 77 30.70 14.82 18.45
N GLY A 78 30.74 13.63 19.07
CA GLY A 78 29.86 13.26 20.20
C GLY A 78 28.42 12.95 19.79
N TRP A 79 28.21 12.48 18.57
CA TRP A 79 26.94 11.94 18.11
C TRP A 79 26.89 10.43 18.35
N TRP A 80 25.69 9.90 18.53
CA TRP A 80 25.45 8.46 18.68
C TRP A 80 24.29 8.03 17.80
N LEU A 81 24.37 6.82 17.26
CA LEU A 81 23.28 6.18 16.51
C LEU A 81 22.85 4.91 17.23
N PHE A 82 21.60 4.86 17.66
CA PHE A 82 21.00 3.67 18.28
C PHE A 82 20.05 3.03 17.27
N GLY A 83 20.39 1.84 16.80
CA GLY A 83 19.52 1.00 15.97
C GLY A 83 18.74 0.04 16.86
N VAL A 84 17.42 0.16 16.85
CA VAL A 84 16.52 -0.53 17.78
C VAL A 84 15.67 -1.56 17.03
N ASP A 85 15.56 -2.77 17.59
CA ASP A 85 14.71 -3.84 17.08
C ASP A 85 13.42 -3.91 17.92
N LEU A 86 12.28 -3.64 17.28
CA LEU A 86 10.97 -3.63 17.92
C LEU A 86 10.25 -4.99 17.88
N ALA A 87 10.83 -5.97 17.17
CA ALA A 87 10.20 -7.26 16.93
C ALA A 87 8.74 -7.15 16.44
N LEU A 88 7.92 -8.14 16.77
CA LEU A 88 6.46 -8.11 16.56
C LEU A 88 5.70 -7.54 17.77
N GLU A 89 6.39 -7.25 18.87
CA GLU A 89 5.82 -6.67 20.09
C GLU A 89 5.71 -5.14 20.03
N ASN A 90 6.38 -4.51 19.05
CA ASN A 90 6.44 -3.07 18.84
C ASN A 90 7.14 -2.30 19.98
N ASP A 91 7.96 -2.99 20.78
CA ASP A 91 8.72 -2.41 21.89
C ASP A 91 10.06 -3.16 22.09
N VAL A 92 10.99 -2.55 22.83
CA VAL A 92 12.30 -3.14 23.12
C VAL A 92 12.20 -4.19 24.22
N ASP A 93 12.92 -5.29 24.12
CA ASP A 93 13.04 -6.25 25.23
C ASP A 93 13.96 -5.72 26.36
N THR A 94 13.97 -6.43 27.49
CA THR A 94 14.75 -6.05 28.67
C THR A 94 16.27 -6.09 28.43
N GLU A 95 16.75 -7.01 27.58
CA GLU A 95 18.18 -7.14 27.28
C GLU A 95 18.66 -5.95 26.43
N GLN A 96 17.89 -5.59 25.41
CA GLN A 96 18.07 -4.40 24.58
C GLN A 96 18.05 -3.13 25.41
N PHE A 97 17.04 -2.98 26.28
CA PHE A 97 16.94 -1.82 27.17
C PHE A 97 18.20 -1.69 28.04
N GLY A 98 18.59 -2.77 28.73
CA GLY A 98 19.78 -2.79 29.58
C GLY A 98 21.07 -2.54 28.80
N PHE A 99 21.16 -2.97 27.55
CA PHE A 99 22.28 -2.66 26.67
C PHE A 99 22.41 -1.14 26.42
N PHE A 100 21.33 -0.48 26.01
CA PHE A 100 21.36 0.96 25.76
C PHE A 100 21.59 1.75 27.04
N GLU A 101 20.98 1.36 28.15
CA GLU A 101 21.21 1.98 29.46
C GLU A 101 22.70 1.94 29.85
N ARG A 102 23.35 0.78 29.72
CA ARG A 102 24.80 0.65 30.00
C ARG A 102 25.63 1.55 29.09
N VAL A 103 25.32 1.64 27.80
CA VAL A 103 26.04 2.53 26.86
C VAL A 103 25.91 3.98 27.31
N VAL A 104 24.70 4.39 27.67
CA VAL A 104 24.40 5.75 28.12
C VAL A 104 25.14 6.09 29.42
N GLN A 105 25.19 5.17 30.38
CA GLN A 105 25.84 5.40 31.68
C GLN A 105 27.37 5.35 31.61
N SER A 106 27.94 4.47 30.79
CA SER A 106 29.39 4.19 30.80
C SER A 106 30.20 4.92 29.72
N GLN A 107 29.58 5.33 28.61
CA GLN A 107 30.33 5.82 27.44
C GLN A 107 29.90 7.19 26.91
N MET A 108 28.70 7.66 27.24
CA MET A 108 28.18 8.91 26.70
C MET A 108 28.52 10.12 27.58
N GLY A 109 28.95 11.20 26.95
CA GLY A 109 29.13 12.51 27.60
C GLY A 109 27.81 13.24 27.88
N PRO A 110 27.83 14.30 28.71
CA PRO A 110 26.63 15.10 29.03
C PRO A 110 26.09 15.89 27.83
N ASN A 111 26.95 16.25 26.87
CA ASN A 111 26.61 17.02 25.67
C ASN A 111 26.53 16.14 24.40
N ASP A 112 26.48 14.83 24.57
CA ASP A 112 26.33 13.90 23.45
C ASP A 112 24.87 13.88 22.98
N ALA A 113 24.68 13.74 21.67
CA ALA A 113 23.35 13.70 21.04
C ALA A 113 23.10 12.35 20.38
N VAL A 114 21.85 11.90 20.36
CA VAL A 114 21.45 10.57 19.89
C VAL A 114 20.47 10.67 18.73
N ILE A 115 20.73 9.84 17.73
CA ILE A 115 19.81 9.49 16.65
C ILE A 115 19.26 8.10 16.96
N VAL A 116 17.94 7.98 17.10
CA VAL A 116 17.28 6.69 17.34
C VAL A 116 16.62 6.22 16.05
N VAL A 117 16.95 5.02 15.61
CA VAL A 117 16.41 4.39 14.39
C VAL A 117 15.51 3.23 14.79
N THR A 118 14.25 3.26 14.34
CA THR A 118 13.29 2.16 14.46
C THR A 118 12.79 1.75 13.07
N HIS A 119 12.27 0.54 12.90
CA HIS A 119 11.58 0.20 11.64
C HIS A 119 10.25 0.94 11.54
N GLU A 120 9.38 0.74 12.54
CA GLU A 120 8.05 1.35 12.56
C GLU A 120 8.03 2.76 13.19
N PRO A 121 7.35 3.74 12.58
CA PRO A 121 7.13 5.06 13.14
C PRO A 121 5.95 5.04 14.11
N ARG A 122 6.13 4.44 15.30
CA ARG A 122 5.05 4.31 16.29
C ARG A 122 4.45 5.65 16.72
N TRP A 123 5.21 6.75 16.65
CA TRP A 123 4.69 8.11 16.89
C TRP A 123 3.53 8.49 15.96
N LEU A 124 3.49 7.93 14.75
CA LEU A 124 2.43 8.16 13.77
C LEU A 124 1.42 7.01 13.75
N LEU A 125 1.88 5.75 13.79
CA LEU A 125 1.00 4.58 13.76
C LEU A 125 0.08 4.49 14.99
N ASN A 126 0.54 4.90 16.17
CA ASN A 126 -0.30 4.97 17.37
C ASN A 126 -1.55 5.85 17.15
N VAL A 127 -1.42 6.95 16.38
CA VAL A 127 -2.53 7.85 16.04
C VAL A 127 -3.51 7.19 15.08
N TYR A 128 -3.01 6.51 14.05
CA TYR A 128 -3.84 5.78 13.09
C TYR A 128 -4.60 4.63 13.73
N GLU A 129 -3.90 3.81 14.50
CA GLU A 129 -4.45 2.62 15.14
C GLU A 129 -5.27 2.94 16.39
N LYS A 130 -5.25 4.21 16.85
CA LYS A 130 -5.84 4.66 18.12
C LYS A 130 -5.36 3.82 19.31
N LYS A 131 -4.08 3.46 19.30
CA LYS A 131 -3.42 2.73 20.40
C LYS A 131 -2.55 3.67 21.21
N SER A 132 -2.58 3.49 22.53
CA SER A 132 -1.64 4.12 23.46
C SER A 132 -0.82 3.04 24.16
N ASN A 133 0.35 3.42 24.71
CA ASN A 133 1.20 2.55 25.51
C ASN A 133 1.69 1.28 24.79
N VAL A 134 2.05 1.38 23.51
CA VAL A 134 2.63 0.27 22.76
C VAL A 134 4.14 0.20 22.98
N ASP A 135 4.83 1.32 22.80
CA ASP A 135 6.29 1.47 22.87
C ASP A 135 6.76 1.97 24.26
N VAL A 136 6.27 1.37 25.35
CA VAL A 136 6.46 1.88 26.72
C VAL A 136 7.93 1.88 27.15
N LYS A 137 8.65 0.78 26.94
CA LYS A 137 10.07 0.68 27.35
C LYS A 137 10.94 1.59 26.50
N LEU A 138 10.66 1.69 25.19
CA LEU A 138 11.35 2.62 24.32
C LEU A 138 11.08 4.09 24.69
N ALA A 139 9.83 4.45 24.98
CA ALA A 139 9.47 5.78 25.44
C ALA A 139 10.20 6.12 26.75
N TYR A 140 10.25 5.17 27.70
CA TYR A 140 10.99 5.33 28.95
C TYR A 140 12.50 5.51 28.71
N LEU A 141 13.11 4.73 27.81
CA LEU A 141 14.52 4.90 27.42
C LEU A 141 14.80 6.31 26.89
N ILE A 142 13.91 6.82 26.04
CA ILE A 142 14.02 8.16 25.44
C ILE A 142 13.86 9.25 26.50
N GLU A 143 12.81 9.17 27.31
CA GLU A 143 12.44 10.23 28.26
C GLU A 143 13.35 10.24 29.50
N HIS A 144 13.67 9.07 30.07
CA HIS A 144 14.25 8.98 31.42
C HIS A 144 15.73 8.62 31.41
N ILE A 145 16.20 7.85 30.43
CA ILE A 145 17.61 7.43 30.33
C ILE A 145 18.39 8.39 29.44
N LEU A 146 17.86 8.71 28.26
CA LEU A 146 18.49 9.63 27.33
C LEU A 146 18.30 11.10 27.71
N LYS A 147 17.25 11.44 28.48
CA LYS A 147 17.07 12.76 29.13
C LYS A 147 17.28 13.94 28.17
N GLY A 148 16.53 13.98 27.07
CA GLY A 148 16.56 15.06 26.09
C GLY A 148 17.75 15.05 25.12
N ARG A 149 18.62 14.04 25.18
CA ARG A 149 19.73 13.86 24.23
C ARG A 149 19.28 13.35 22.85
N VAL A 150 18.05 12.88 22.71
CA VAL A 150 17.53 12.44 21.39
C VAL A 150 17.26 13.65 20.52
N ALA A 151 18.09 13.88 19.51
CA ALA A 151 17.91 14.97 18.56
C ALA A 151 17.00 14.55 17.39
N VAL A 152 17.14 13.31 16.93
CA VAL A 152 16.44 12.80 15.74
C VAL A 152 15.91 11.40 15.96
N ARG A 153 14.68 11.16 15.50
CA ARG A 153 14.16 9.81 15.30
C ARG A 153 13.98 9.53 13.81
N LEU A 154 14.49 8.38 13.38
CA LEU A 154 14.37 7.90 12.01
C LEU A 154 13.54 6.63 11.97
N ALA A 155 12.61 6.53 11.03
CA ALA A 155 11.87 5.30 10.78
C ALA A 155 11.64 5.02 9.29
N GLY A 156 11.28 3.77 9.01
CA GLY A 156 10.82 3.30 7.71
C GLY A 156 9.34 2.94 7.78
N ASP A 157 9.02 1.70 7.36
CA ASP A 157 7.71 1.04 7.33
C ASP A 157 6.61 1.76 6.51
N ILE A 158 6.33 3.02 6.84
CA ILE A 158 5.49 3.88 6.04
C ILE A 158 6.26 4.28 4.78
N HIS A 159 5.84 3.71 3.66
CA HIS A 159 6.47 3.73 2.33
C HIS A 159 6.55 5.10 1.63
N ASN A 160 6.62 6.21 2.36
CA ASN A 160 6.86 7.55 1.84
C ASN A 160 7.91 8.30 2.66
N TYR A 161 8.19 9.54 2.25
CA TYR A 161 9.01 10.47 3.01
C TYR A 161 8.11 11.43 3.78
N MET A 162 8.32 11.56 5.09
CA MET A 162 7.70 12.60 5.91
C MET A 162 8.71 13.14 6.91
N ARG A 163 8.65 14.44 7.19
CA ARG A 163 9.36 15.07 8.30
C ARG A 163 8.37 15.82 9.17
N HIS A 164 8.44 15.54 10.47
CA HIS A 164 7.74 16.25 11.52
C HIS A 164 8.78 17.06 12.29
N SER A 165 8.55 18.36 12.42
CA SER A 165 9.44 19.26 13.18
C SER A 165 8.70 19.76 14.41
N LEU A 166 9.38 19.76 15.55
CA LEU A 166 8.83 20.26 16.80
C LEU A 166 8.46 21.74 16.66
N VAL A 167 7.24 22.10 17.04
CA VAL A 167 6.78 23.48 17.10
C VAL A 167 7.20 24.06 18.44
N GLU A 168 8.05 25.07 18.44
CA GLU A 168 8.27 25.89 19.63
C GLU A 168 6.98 26.67 19.90
N GLU A 169 6.39 26.51 21.09
CA GLU A 169 5.36 27.42 21.56
C GLU A 169 5.98 28.82 21.66
N LYS A 170 5.88 29.62 20.59
CA LYS A 170 5.95 31.06 20.76
C LYS A 170 4.85 31.37 21.74
N HIS A 171 5.21 31.90 22.92
CA HIS A 171 4.28 32.53 23.84
C HIS A 171 3.35 33.42 23.04
N VAL A 172 2.17 32.90 22.68
CA VAL A 172 1.09 33.71 22.16
C VAL A 172 0.72 34.56 23.35
N LEU A 173 1.18 35.81 23.34
CA LEU A 173 0.71 36.87 24.22
C LEU A 173 -0.81 36.66 24.35
N LYS A 174 -1.24 36.24 25.54
CA LYS A 174 -2.66 36.06 25.86
C LYS A 174 -3.34 37.35 25.42
N ARG A 175 -4.21 37.28 24.41
CA ARG A 175 -5.08 38.41 24.08
C ARG A 175 -5.80 38.82 25.38
N PRO A 176 -5.90 40.13 25.69
CA PRO A 176 -6.58 40.58 26.89
C PRO A 176 -7.99 40.00 26.96
N ALA A 177 -8.44 39.64 28.15
CA ALA A 177 -9.74 39.03 28.42
C ALA A 177 -10.95 39.95 28.17
N SER A 178 -10.83 40.95 27.30
CA SER A 178 -11.90 41.91 26.95
C SER A 178 -12.51 41.68 25.56
N MET A 179 -12.13 40.61 24.86
CA MET A 179 -12.77 40.19 23.61
C MET A 179 -13.02 38.67 23.62
N GLN A 180 -13.98 38.23 24.44
CA GLN A 180 -14.68 36.97 24.21
C GLN A 180 -16.14 37.31 23.93
N VAL A 181 -16.57 37.08 22.69
CA VAL A 181 -17.99 37.03 22.33
C VAL A 181 -18.41 35.58 22.57
N ASP A 182 -19.37 35.41 23.48
CA ASP A 182 -19.97 34.12 23.79
C ASP A 182 -20.64 33.53 22.55
N VAL A 183 -20.09 32.42 22.04
CA VAL A 183 -20.81 31.50 21.15
C VAL A 183 -21.05 30.22 21.93
N LEU A 184 -22.31 30.03 22.35
CA LEU A 184 -22.81 28.84 23.01
C LEU A 184 -22.47 27.57 22.21
N GLN A 185 -21.66 26.68 22.79
CA GLN A 185 -21.58 25.28 22.37
C GLN A 185 -22.57 24.41 23.17
N PRO A 186 -23.21 23.41 22.57
CA PRO A 186 -24.15 22.54 23.27
C PRO A 186 -23.41 21.54 24.18
N LYS A 187 -23.91 21.37 25.40
CA LYS A 187 -23.48 20.35 26.37
C LYS A 187 -23.77 18.94 25.82
N VAL A 188 -22.73 18.15 25.55
CA VAL A 188 -22.86 16.69 25.40
C VAL A 188 -22.51 16.03 26.73
N SER A 189 -23.44 15.22 27.23
CA SER A 189 -23.38 14.50 28.50
C SER A 189 -22.30 13.42 28.50
N LYS A 190 -21.58 13.31 29.63
CA LYS A 190 -20.65 12.21 29.92
C LYS A 190 -21.43 10.91 30.13
N ALA A 191 -21.40 10.01 29.15
CA ALA A 191 -21.76 8.60 29.35
C ALA A 191 -20.49 7.76 29.45
N SER A 192 -20.40 6.97 30.52
CA SER A 192 -19.29 6.08 30.88
C SER A 192 -18.97 5.08 29.77
N VAL A 193 -17.71 5.05 29.32
CA VAL A 193 -17.21 4.07 28.35
C VAL A 193 -16.68 2.86 29.11
N HIS A 194 -17.34 1.72 28.90
CA HIS A 194 -16.86 0.41 29.35
C HIS A 194 -15.55 0.03 28.63
N ARG A 195 -14.51 -0.30 29.42
CA ARG A 195 -13.31 -1.01 28.94
C ARG A 195 -13.74 -2.40 28.47
N SER A 196 -13.46 -2.76 27.21
CA SER A 196 -13.53 -4.14 26.74
C SER A 196 -12.17 -4.58 26.19
N HIS A 197 -11.66 -5.67 26.75
CA HIS A 197 -10.36 -6.26 26.47
C HIS A 197 -10.20 -6.71 25.00
N SER A 198 -9.01 -6.46 24.44
CA SER A 198 -8.63 -6.91 23.10
C SER A 198 -8.05 -8.32 23.13
N PHE A 199 -8.20 -9.05 22.02
CA PHE A 199 -7.62 -10.38 21.86
C PHE A 199 -6.09 -10.30 21.74
N SER A 200 -5.48 -10.98 22.71
CA SER A 200 -4.16 -11.59 22.76
C SER A 200 -3.41 -11.84 21.45
N THR A 201 -2.13 -11.45 21.47
CA THR A 201 -1.03 -12.02 20.69
C THR A 201 -1.01 -13.56 20.69
N PRO A 202 -0.47 -14.22 19.65
CA PRO A 202 -0.45 -15.69 19.51
C PRO A 202 0.22 -16.45 20.67
N VAL A 203 1.00 -15.75 21.49
CA VAL A 203 1.73 -16.28 22.66
C VAL A 203 0.78 -16.73 23.77
N HIS A 204 -0.34 -16.03 23.99
CA HIS A 204 -1.26 -16.36 25.10
C HIS A 204 -2.07 -17.64 24.89
N LYS A 205 -2.08 -18.20 23.68
CA LYS A 205 -2.77 -19.46 23.39
C LYS A 205 -1.96 -20.70 23.83
N HIS A 206 -0.67 -20.54 24.12
CA HIS A 206 0.24 -21.66 24.39
C HIS A 206 0.83 -21.73 25.81
N PHE A 207 0.69 -20.68 26.64
CA PHE A 207 1.25 -20.68 28.01
C PHE A 207 0.26 -20.07 29.05
N PRO A 208 -0.78 -20.83 29.47
CA PRO A 208 -1.84 -20.32 30.36
C PRO A 208 -1.43 -20.15 31.84
N HIS A 209 -0.23 -20.57 32.24
CA HIS A 209 0.24 -20.54 33.64
C HIS A 209 0.99 -19.24 34.02
N MET A 210 1.12 -18.28 33.10
CA MET A 210 1.84 -17.02 33.33
C MET A 210 0.89 -15.88 33.70
N LYS A 211 -0.11 -16.15 34.56
CA LYS A 211 -0.89 -15.09 35.22
C LYS A 211 -0.02 -14.47 36.31
N ARG A 212 0.24 -13.17 36.24
CA ARG A 212 0.83 -12.42 37.36
C ARG A 212 -0.35 -11.80 38.11
N ASP A 213 -0.67 -12.37 39.28
CA ASP A 213 -1.69 -11.82 40.18
C ASP A 213 -1.23 -10.44 40.67
N GLY A 214 -2.02 -9.41 40.40
CA GLY A 214 -1.73 -8.03 40.81
C GLY A 214 -2.52 -6.99 40.00
N ASP A 215 -3.84 -7.13 39.93
CA ASP A 215 -4.74 -6.20 39.21
C ASP A 215 -5.55 -5.29 40.17
N THR A 216 -4.98 -4.99 41.33
CA THR A 216 -5.55 -4.04 42.30
C THR A 216 -4.49 -3.05 42.75
N ASP A 217 -4.18 -2.04 41.90
CA ASP A 217 -3.77 -0.68 42.33
C ASP A 217 -3.58 0.35 41.19
N GLU A 218 -4.35 0.27 40.08
CA GLU A 218 -4.23 1.26 38.98
C GLU A 218 -4.85 2.65 39.28
N GLN A 219 -5.56 2.84 40.39
CA GLN A 219 -6.16 4.14 40.73
C GLN A 219 -5.22 5.08 41.51
N GLY A 220 -4.13 4.57 42.11
CA GLY A 220 -3.16 5.39 42.85
C GLY A 220 -2.18 6.15 41.94
N HIS A 221 -1.80 5.58 40.79
CA HIS A 221 -0.80 6.18 39.90
C HIS A 221 -1.36 7.18 38.89
N ALA A 222 -2.65 7.11 38.56
CA ALA A 222 -3.28 8.05 37.62
C ALA A 222 -3.44 9.47 38.19
N LYS A 223 -3.45 9.61 39.53
CA LYS A 223 -3.59 10.92 40.20
C LYS A 223 -2.26 11.67 40.39
N LEU A 224 -1.12 11.02 40.16
CA LEU A 224 0.21 11.63 40.31
C LEU A 224 0.72 12.33 39.03
N ARG A 225 -0.04 12.28 37.92
CA ARG A 225 0.35 12.90 36.63
C ARG A 225 -0.35 14.23 36.34
N SER A 226 -1.26 14.73 37.17
CA SER A 226 -2.02 15.95 36.86
C SER A 226 -1.43 17.26 37.43
N GLU A 227 -0.29 17.24 38.11
CA GLU A 227 0.29 18.45 38.75
C GLU A 227 1.80 18.64 38.53
N LEU A 228 2.35 18.19 37.40
CA LEU A 228 3.72 18.54 37.02
C LEU A 228 3.72 19.26 35.67
N PRO A 229 4.35 20.45 35.55
CA PRO A 229 4.53 21.10 34.26
C PRO A 229 5.29 20.13 33.36
N ALA A 230 4.80 19.89 32.14
CA ALA A 230 5.55 19.15 31.15
C ALA A 230 6.83 19.93 30.83
N GLU A 231 7.97 19.56 31.40
CA GLU A 231 9.26 20.06 30.93
C GLU A 231 9.45 19.54 29.50
N HIS A 232 9.24 20.42 28.52
CA HIS A 232 9.37 20.15 27.07
C HIS A 232 10.82 19.83 26.63
N GLY A 233 11.75 19.62 27.58
CA GLY A 233 13.16 19.38 27.32
C GLY A 233 13.49 18.00 26.73
N CYS A 234 12.54 17.05 26.70
CA CYS A 234 12.82 15.65 26.39
C CYS A 234 12.43 15.18 24.97
N SER A 235 11.68 15.97 24.21
CA SER A 235 11.19 15.59 22.88
C SER A 235 12.25 15.80 21.80
N ALA A 236 12.32 14.87 20.83
CA ALA A 236 13.22 14.98 19.68
C ALA A 236 12.86 16.19 18.80
N GLU A 237 13.87 16.86 18.24
CA GLU A 237 13.65 18.04 17.39
C GLU A 237 12.97 17.65 16.06
N HIS A 238 13.39 16.52 15.49
CA HIS A 238 12.85 16.01 14.24
C HIS A 238 12.49 14.52 14.30
N LEU A 239 11.30 14.19 13.77
CA LEU A 239 10.88 12.83 13.49
C LEU A 239 10.79 12.65 11.97
N ILE A 240 11.63 11.78 11.41
CA ILE A 240 11.75 11.59 9.97
C ILE A 240 11.37 10.16 9.61
N ILE A 241 10.46 10.03 8.65
CA ILE A 241 10.05 8.78 8.03
C ILE A 241 10.66 8.75 6.63
N SER A 242 11.32 7.65 6.30
CA SER A 242 11.96 7.42 5.00
C SER A 242 11.78 5.97 4.57
N GLY A 243 10.53 5.56 4.30
CA GLY A 243 10.22 4.17 3.95
C GLY A 243 10.39 3.82 2.46
N GLY A 244 10.52 4.79 1.56
CA GLY A 244 10.94 4.54 0.17
C GLY A 244 10.15 3.44 -0.56
N GLY A 245 8.83 3.58 -0.69
CA GLY A 245 7.97 2.57 -1.31
C GLY A 245 6.89 3.12 -2.22
N GLY A 246 6.94 4.43 -2.51
CA GLY A 246 5.93 5.12 -3.30
C GLY A 246 4.52 4.86 -2.80
N ALA A 247 4.30 4.80 -1.48
CA ALA A 247 2.97 4.69 -0.89
C ALA A 247 2.08 5.87 -1.35
N PHE A 248 1.46 5.64 -2.50
CA PHE A 248 0.21 6.20 -2.99
C PHE A 248 0.18 7.64 -3.56
N LEU A 249 1.23 8.10 -4.26
CA LEU A 249 1.18 9.33 -5.09
C LEU A 249 1.07 10.70 -4.38
N HIS A 250 0.86 10.76 -3.07
CA HIS A 250 1.19 11.85 -2.13
C HIS A 250 0.59 11.48 -0.75
N PRO A 251 1.04 12.05 0.39
CA PRO A 251 0.46 11.75 1.70
C PRO A 251 -0.97 12.32 1.78
N THR A 252 -1.95 11.58 1.27
CA THR A 252 -3.38 11.93 1.39
C THR A 252 -3.90 11.71 2.81
N HIS A 253 -3.17 10.96 3.63
CA HIS A 253 -3.52 10.71 5.03
C HIS A 253 -2.29 11.02 5.87
N VAL A 254 -2.40 12.12 6.62
CA VAL A 254 -1.83 12.32 7.95
C VAL A 254 -2.97 12.99 8.73
N PRO A 255 -3.47 12.38 9.82
CA PRO A 255 -4.51 12.99 10.63
C PRO A 255 -3.94 14.27 11.24
N SER A 256 -4.60 15.40 10.96
CA SER A 256 -4.27 16.74 11.46
C SER A 256 -2.89 17.30 11.05
N SER A 257 -2.82 18.62 10.90
CA SER A 257 -1.56 19.35 10.67
C SER A 257 -0.61 19.29 11.87
N SER A 258 -1.11 18.90 13.05
CA SER A 258 -0.39 18.84 14.32
C SER A 258 -0.41 17.43 14.92
N LEU A 259 0.75 16.81 15.10
CA LEU A 259 0.95 15.52 15.77
C LEU A 259 1.47 15.75 17.20
N ASN A 260 0.86 15.13 18.21
CA ASN A 260 1.37 15.18 19.59
C ASN A 260 2.08 13.87 19.95
N TYR A 261 3.37 13.95 20.33
CA TYR A 261 4.15 12.77 20.72
C TYR A 261 5.22 13.13 21.75
N ILE A 262 5.31 12.36 22.85
CA ILE A 262 6.22 12.58 24.00
C ILE A 262 6.22 14.07 24.40
N GLY A 263 5.03 14.62 24.67
CA GLY A 263 4.86 16.01 25.10
C GLY A 263 5.14 17.11 24.06
N GLY A 264 5.61 16.77 22.84
CA GLY A 264 5.88 17.74 21.77
C GLY A 264 4.77 17.79 20.72
N THR A 265 4.51 18.98 20.19
CA THR A 265 3.60 19.21 19.04
C THR A 265 4.43 19.33 17.77
N TYR A 266 4.07 18.62 16.70
CA TYR A 266 4.82 18.62 15.44
C TYR A 266 3.96 18.97 14.23
N GLU A 267 4.50 19.77 13.31
CA GLU A 267 3.84 20.12 12.04
C GLU A 267 4.32 19.30 10.83
N HIS A 268 3.42 19.05 9.87
CA HIS A 268 3.68 18.35 8.61
C HIS A 268 3.02 19.06 7.40
N LYS A 269 3.58 18.91 6.18
CA LYS A 269 3.01 19.44 4.93
C LYS A 269 2.34 18.33 4.10
N THR A 270 1.01 18.36 3.99
CA THR A 270 0.22 17.41 3.18
C THR A 270 0.18 17.79 1.69
N ARG A 271 -0.06 16.81 0.82
CA ARG A 271 -0.48 17.00 -0.59
C ARG A 271 -1.47 15.90 -0.96
N TYR A 272 -2.45 16.21 -1.79
CA TYR A 272 -3.51 15.27 -2.18
C TYR A 272 -3.25 14.67 -3.57
N ALA A 273 -3.84 13.51 -3.88
CA ALA A 273 -3.82 12.91 -5.22
C ALA A 273 -5.21 12.34 -5.57
N VAL A 274 -5.90 12.97 -6.51
CA VAL A 274 -7.34 12.74 -6.80
C VAL A 274 -7.59 11.64 -7.84
N LEU A 275 -6.58 11.17 -8.58
CA LEU A 275 -6.74 10.30 -9.76
C LEU A 275 -6.51 8.78 -9.53
N ASN A 276 -6.53 8.31 -8.28
CA ASN A 276 -6.06 6.95 -7.94
C ASN A 276 -7.00 5.80 -8.35
N VAL A 277 -8.29 6.05 -8.61
CA VAL A 277 -9.26 4.99 -8.98
C VAL A 277 -9.00 4.44 -10.39
N PHE A 278 -8.70 5.29 -11.37
CA PHE A 278 -8.37 4.84 -12.73
C PHE A 278 -7.00 4.16 -12.80
N GLY A 279 -6.05 4.60 -11.97
CA GLY A 279 -4.75 3.96 -11.79
C GLY A 279 -4.87 2.53 -11.25
N PHE A 280 -5.78 2.31 -10.29
CA PHE A 280 -6.06 1.01 -9.70
C PHE A 280 -6.43 -0.03 -10.77
N ARG A 281 -7.38 0.27 -11.64
CA ARG A 281 -7.82 -0.63 -12.72
C ARG A 281 -6.68 -1.02 -13.67
N ARG A 282 -5.88 -0.04 -14.10
CA ARG A 282 -4.76 -0.29 -15.02
C ARG A 282 -3.74 -1.27 -14.44
N LEU A 283 -3.50 -1.19 -13.13
CA LEU A 283 -2.52 -2.02 -12.43
C LEU A 283 -3.08 -3.40 -12.04
N ASN A 284 -4.39 -3.49 -11.81
CA ASN A 284 -5.06 -4.66 -11.25
C ASN A 284 -5.99 -5.38 -12.23
N TRP A 285 -5.74 -5.32 -13.55
CA TRP A 285 -6.61 -5.94 -14.56
C TRP A 285 -6.90 -7.45 -14.33
N ARG A 286 -6.02 -8.18 -13.63
CA ARG A 286 -6.26 -9.59 -13.25
C ARG A 286 -7.37 -9.73 -12.20
N PHE A 287 -7.46 -8.77 -11.29
CA PHE A 287 -8.54 -8.68 -10.31
C PHE A 287 -9.88 -8.44 -11.03
N ASP A 288 -9.91 -7.56 -12.03
CA ASP A 288 -11.09 -7.32 -12.87
C ASP A 288 -11.56 -8.62 -13.54
N ALA A 289 -10.64 -9.39 -14.11
CA ALA A 289 -10.95 -10.65 -14.77
C ALA A 289 -11.61 -11.66 -13.82
N ILE A 290 -11.03 -11.84 -12.62
CA ILE A 290 -11.56 -12.76 -11.59
C ILE A 290 -12.90 -12.24 -11.06
N GLY A 291 -13.00 -10.96 -10.74
CA GLY A 291 -14.23 -10.38 -10.22
C GLY A 291 -15.34 -10.33 -11.26
N GLY A 292 -15.03 -10.24 -12.56
CA GLY A 292 -16.00 -10.40 -13.63
C GLY A 292 -16.66 -11.78 -13.64
N VAL A 293 -15.88 -12.84 -13.36
CA VAL A 293 -16.43 -14.20 -13.14
C VAL A 293 -17.31 -14.21 -11.89
N GLY A 294 -16.87 -13.54 -10.82
CA GLY A 294 -17.67 -13.36 -9.61
C GLY A 294 -19.01 -12.66 -9.88
N TYR A 295 -19.02 -11.58 -10.68
CA TYR A 295 -20.25 -10.89 -11.08
C TYR A 295 -21.17 -11.80 -11.90
N PHE A 296 -20.62 -12.60 -12.81
CA PHE A 296 -21.43 -13.56 -13.55
C PHE A 296 -22.08 -14.58 -12.63
N ALA A 297 -21.34 -15.11 -11.65
CA ALA A 297 -21.88 -16.03 -10.65
C ALA A 297 -22.98 -15.37 -9.79
N LEU A 298 -22.83 -14.09 -9.42
CA LEU A 298 -23.86 -13.33 -8.71
C LEU A 298 -25.18 -13.23 -9.49
N VAL A 299 -25.13 -13.12 -10.82
CA VAL A 299 -26.33 -12.95 -11.65
C VAL A 299 -26.77 -14.21 -12.38
N PHE A 300 -26.06 -15.32 -12.21
CA PHE A 300 -26.21 -16.53 -13.00
C PHE A 300 -27.66 -17.04 -13.05
N SER A 301 -28.34 -17.10 -11.90
CA SER A 301 -29.72 -17.60 -11.79
C SER A 301 -30.79 -16.61 -12.24
N MET A 302 -30.41 -15.41 -12.67
CA MET A 302 -31.34 -14.33 -13.05
C MET A 302 -31.34 -14.07 -14.56
N PHE A 303 -30.55 -14.80 -15.33
CA PHE A 303 -30.60 -14.80 -16.79
C PHE A 303 -31.68 -15.74 -17.32
N PRO A 304 -32.32 -15.43 -18.46
CA PRO A 304 -32.46 -14.10 -19.06
C PRO A 304 -33.45 -13.22 -18.27
N ARG A 305 -33.37 -11.90 -18.44
CA ARG A 305 -34.40 -10.98 -17.94
C ARG A 305 -35.32 -10.56 -19.08
N CYS A 306 -36.45 -11.24 -19.19
CA CYS A 306 -37.44 -10.99 -20.24
C CYS A 306 -38.28 -9.72 -19.99
N SER A 307 -38.34 -9.24 -18.73
CA SER A 307 -39.07 -8.04 -18.34
C SER A 307 -38.50 -6.72 -18.90
N VAL A 308 -37.23 -6.73 -19.37
CA VAL A 308 -36.54 -5.53 -19.86
C VAL A 308 -37.16 -4.90 -21.11
N GLY A 309 -38.00 -5.65 -21.84
CA GLY A 309 -38.76 -5.12 -22.97
C GLY A 309 -39.64 -3.92 -22.60
N SER A 310 -40.16 -3.90 -21.37
CA SER A 310 -40.93 -2.76 -20.85
C SER A 310 -40.11 -1.46 -20.82
N ILE A 311 -38.84 -1.54 -20.37
CA ILE A 311 -37.89 -0.41 -20.30
C ILE A 311 -37.65 0.17 -21.69
N TYR A 312 -37.48 -0.68 -22.70
CA TYR A 312 -37.28 -0.24 -24.08
C TYR A 312 -38.56 0.38 -24.68
N ALA A 313 -39.73 -0.14 -24.32
CA ALA A 313 -41.03 0.33 -24.78
C ALA A 313 -41.55 1.60 -24.07
N ALA A 314 -40.83 2.10 -23.05
CA ALA A 314 -41.23 3.28 -22.29
C ALA A 314 -41.38 4.54 -23.18
N ALA A 315 -42.44 5.32 -22.94
CA ALA A 315 -42.77 6.48 -23.79
C ALA A 315 -41.85 7.67 -23.52
N THR A 316 -41.37 7.81 -22.28
CA THR A 316 -40.45 8.88 -21.88
C THR A 316 -39.15 8.35 -21.26
N ARG A 317 -38.09 9.17 -21.32
CA ARG A 317 -36.80 8.84 -20.68
C ARG A 317 -36.92 8.65 -19.17
N TRP A 318 -37.81 9.40 -18.52
CA TRP A 318 -38.03 9.31 -17.08
C TRP A 318 -38.79 8.05 -16.68
N GLU A 319 -39.74 7.62 -17.50
CA GLU A 319 -40.39 6.32 -17.34
C GLU A 319 -39.40 5.16 -17.52
N ALA A 320 -38.53 5.22 -18.54
CA ALA A 320 -37.49 4.22 -18.74
C ALA A 320 -36.54 4.14 -17.52
N VAL A 321 -36.14 5.28 -16.96
CA VAL A 321 -35.31 5.34 -15.75
C VAL A 321 -36.07 4.75 -14.55
N ALA A 322 -37.34 5.12 -14.36
CA ALA A 322 -38.15 4.59 -13.26
C ALA A 322 -38.32 3.06 -13.35
N GLN A 323 -38.62 2.54 -14.54
CA GLN A 323 -38.74 1.11 -14.80
C GLN A 323 -37.39 0.39 -14.62
N PHE A 324 -36.28 1.00 -15.00
CA PHE A 324 -34.94 0.46 -14.74
C PHE A 324 -34.69 0.29 -13.23
N PHE A 325 -35.02 1.28 -12.42
CA PHE A 325 -34.89 1.18 -10.96
C PHE A 325 -35.87 0.16 -10.36
N GLN A 326 -37.09 0.07 -10.88
CA GLN A 326 -38.06 -0.96 -10.47
C GLN A 326 -37.52 -2.37 -10.75
N GLU A 327 -36.97 -2.61 -11.94
CA GLU A 327 -36.35 -3.89 -12.29
C GLU A 327 -35.13 -4.22 -11.42
N LEU A 328 -34.34 -3.21 -11.05
CA LEU A 328 -33.22 -3.40 -10.12
C LEU A 328 -33.70 -3.88 -8.73
N VAL A 329 -34.82 -3.35 -8.24
CA VAL A 329 -35.47 -3.80 -7.00
C VAL A 329 -36.07 -5.19 -7.17
N SER A 330 -36.73 -5.48 -8.30
CA SER A 330 -37.25 -6.81 -8.60
C SER A 330 -36.13 -7.86 -8.60
N LEU A 331 -34.97 -7.56 -9.20
CA LEU A 331 -33.80 -8.44 -9.16
C LEU A 331 -33.31 -8.71 -7.74
N LEU A 332 -33.34 -7.72 -6.83
CA LEU A 332 -33.00 -7.94 -5.42
C LEU A 332 -34.00 -8.89 -4.74
N VAL A 333 -35.29 -8.76 -5.04
CA VAL A 333 -36.33 -9.65 -4.50
C VAL A 333 -36.17 -11.06 -5.06
N ASP A 334 -36.01 -11.20 -6.38
CA ASP A 334 -35.82 -12.48 -7.06
C ASP A 334 -34.55 -13.20 -6.59
N MET A 335 -33.48 -12.44 -6.35
CA MET A 335 -32.23 -12.97 -5.81
C MET A 335 -32.46 -13.64 -4.44
N VAL A 336 -33.29 -13.05 -3.59
CA VAL A 336 -33.59 -13.60 -2.25
C VAL A 336 -34.63 -14.72 -2.30
N MET A 337 -35.64 -14.60 -3.15
CA MET A 337 -36.82 -15.48 -3.12
C MET A 337 -36.71 -16.71 -4.03
N THR A 338 -36.03 -16.60 -5.17
CA THR A 338 -36.09 -17.62 -6.23
C THR A 338 -34.72 -18.09 -6.72
N SER A 339 -33.68 -17.27 -6.57
CA SER A 339 -32.39 -17.50 -7.25
C SER A 339 -31.33 -18.13 -6.33
N ASN A 340 -31.36 -19.46 -6.15
CA ASN A 340 -30.51 -20.18 -5.21
C ASN A 340 -28.99 -19.97 -5.39
N VAL A 341 -28.48 -20.07 -6.64
CA VAL A 341 -27.02 -19.95 -6.89
C VAL A 341 -26.57 -18.52 -6.64
N SER A 342 -27.31 -17.55 -7.18
CA SER A 342 -27.09 -16.12 -6.97
C SER A 342 -27.11 -15.75 -5.48
N LEU A 343 -28.08 -16.26 -4.72
CA LEU A 343 -28.18 -16.03 -3.27
C LEU A 343 -26.95 -16.58 -2.52
N LEU A 344 -26.54 -17.81 -2.84
CA LEU A 344 -25.34 -18.41 -2.23
C LEU A 344 -24.09 -17.59 -2.53
N CYS A 345 -23.93 -17.13 -3.78
CA CYS A 345 -22.83 -16.25 -4.17
C CYS A 345 -22.88 -14.89 -3.45
N CYS A 346 -24.08 -14.30 -3.28
CA CYS A 346 -24.27 -13.06 -2.52
C CYS A 346 -23.87 -13.23 -1.06
N ILE A 347 -24.31 -14.30 -0.40
CA ILE A 347 -23.93 -14.62 0.99
C ILE A 347 -22.42 -14.84 1.09
N GLY A 348 -21.83 -15.61 0.17
CA GLY A 348 -20.38 -15.84 0.12
C GLY A 348 -19.59 -14.54 -0.03
N MET A 349 -20.02 -13.63 -0.90
CA MET A 349 -19.39 -12.32 -1.08
C MET A 349 -19.55 -11.44 0.18
N LEU A 350 -20.71 -11.46 0.83
CA LEU A 350 -20.93 -10.73 2.08
C LEU A 350 -19.99 -11.24 3.19
N LEU A 351 -19.91 -12.55 3.38
CA LEU A 351 -19.00 -13.13 4.37
C LEU A 351 -17.54 -12.82 4.05
N ALA A 352 -17.16 -12.88 2.76
CA ALA A 352 -15.82 -12.52 2.33
C ALA A 352 -15.50 -11.04 2.64
N THR A 353 -16.37 -10.10 2.26
CA THR A 353 -16.13 -8.66 2.50
C THR A 353 -16.11 -8.31 3.99
N ILE A 354 -16.94 -8.93 4.83
CA ILE A 354 -16.86 -8.80 6.29
C ILE A 354 -15.54 -9.38 6.82
N GLY A 355 -15.14 -10.54 6.30
CA GLY A 355 -13.89 -11.21 6.63
C GLY A 355 -12.64 -10.39 6.27
N PHE A 356 -12.69 -9.63 5.18
CA PHE A 356 -11.60 -8.76 4.72
C PHE A 356 -11.68 -7.31 5.23
N ALA A 357 -12.78 -6.88 5.86
CA ALA A 357 -12.89 -5.51 6.39
C ALA A 357 -11.89 -5.26 7.54
N ASP A 358 -11.00 -4.29 7.36
CA ASP A 358 -9.94 -3.89 8.29
C ASP A 358 -10.49 -2.83 9.25
N CYS A 359 -11.42 -3.26 10.09
CA CYS A 359 -12.06 -2.41 11.08
C CYS A 359 -11.96 -3.02 12.47
N THR A 360 -11.75 -2.14 13.45
CA THR A 360 -11.41 -2.52 14.83
C THR A 360 -12.53 -3.25 15.58
N THR A 361 -13.78 -3.19 15.11
CA THR A 361 -14.92 -3.84 15.78
C THR A 361 -15.78 -4.63 14.80
N LEU A 362 -16.29 -5.78 15.27
CA LEU A 362 -17.16 -6.64 14.47
C LEU A 362 -18.39 -5.89 13.90
N PRO A 363 -19.10 -5.02 14.66
CA PRO A 363 -20.21 -4.25 14.10
C PRO A 363 -19.80 -3.35 12.93
N LYS A 364 -18.62 -2.72 12.98
CA LYS A 364 -18.10 -1.91 11.87
C LYS A 364 -17.74 -2.76 10.67
N ARG A 365 -17.13 -3.93 10.89
CA ARG A 365 -16.83 -4.89 9.82
C ARG A 365 -18.09 -5.37 9.13
N CYS A 366 -19.14 -5.70 9.89
CA CYS A 366 -20.44 -6.05 9.33
C CYS A 366 -21.06 -4.90 8.54
N ALA A 367 -21.06 -3.68 9.08
CA ALA A 367 -21.62 -2.51 8.39
C ALA A 367 -20.88 -2.21 7.07
N ILE A 368 -19.54 -2.20 7.09
CA ILE A 368 -18.74 -1.93 5.90
C ILE A 368 -18.85 -3.08 4.90
N GLY A 369 -18.74 -4.33 5.35
CA GLY A 369 -18.91 -5.50 4.47
C GLY A 369 -20.28 -5.51 3.80
N LEU A 370 -21.35 -5.14 4.52
CA LEU A 370 -22.69 -4.99 3.96
C LEU A 370 -22.72 -3.90 2.89
N VAL A 371 -22.23 -2.69 3.21
CA VAL A 371 -22.21 -1.56 2.26
C VAL A 371 -21.45 -1.92 0.99
N VAL A 372 -20.26 -2.49 1.11
CA VAL A 372 -19.42 -2.89 -0.03
C VAL A 372 -20.11 -3.97 -0.88
N SER A 373 -20.68 -4.97 -0.22
CA SER A 373 -21.43 -6.02 -0.91
C SER A 373 -22.63 -5.46 -1.66
N CYS A 374 -23.39 -4.54 -1.05
CA CYS A 374 -24.50 -3.86 -1.71
C CYS A 374 -24.04 -3.11 -2.97
N PHE A 375 -22.92 -2.40 -2.93
CA PHE A 375 -22.37 -1.73 -4.12
C PHE A 375 -22.01 -2.74 -5.23
N HIS A 376 -21.42 -3.88 -4.87
CA HIS A 376 -21.11 -4.93 -5.84
C HIS A 376 -22.38 -5.58 -6.43
N PHE A 377 -23.40 -5.83 -5.61
CA PHE A 377 -24.68 -6.39 -6.08
C PHE A 377 -25.38 -5.44 -7.04
N VAL A 378 -25.55 -4.18 -6.65
CA VAL A 378 -26.16 -3.13 -7.50
C VAL A 378 -25.39 -3.00 -8.81
N ALA A 379 -24.06 -3.01 -8.77
CA ALA A 379 -23.24 -2.93 -9.97
C ALA A 379 -23.41 -4.16 -10.88
N ALA A 380 -23.39 -5.38 -10.32
CA ALA A 380 -23.59 -6.61 -11.10
C ALA A 380 -24.98 -6.64 -11.75
N PHE A 381 -26.01 -6.22 -11.03
CA PHE A 381 -27.40 -6.18 -11.52
C PHE A 381 -27.59 -5.11 -12.58
N THR A 382 -26.93 -3.96 -12.42
CA THR A 382 -26.90 -2.90 -13.43
C THR A 382 -26.26 -3.40 -14.73
N VAL A 383 -25.16 -4.16 -14.64
CA VAL A 383 -24.53 -4.77 -15.83
C VAL A 383 -25.43 -5.81 -16.46
N LEU A 384 -26.14 -6.63 -15.67
CA LEU A 384 -27.13 -7.59 -16.16
C LEU A 384 -28.23 -6.89 -16.96
N LEU A 385 -28.86 -5.86 -16.39
CA LEU A 385 -29.93 -5.12 -17.05
C LEU A 385 -29.43 -4.42 -18.32
N ALA A 386 -28.24 -3.82 -18.28
CA ALA A 386 -27.64 -3.20 -19.46
C ALA A 386 -27.37 -4.23 -20.57
N TYR A 387 -26.84 -5.40 -20.21
CA TYR A 387 -26.61 -6.50 -21.15
C TYR A 387 -27.91 -7.02 -21.78
N GLU A 388 -28.93 -7.28 -20.97
CA GLU A 388 -30.23 -7.77 -21.44
C GLU A 388 -30.95 -6.73 -22.30
N LEU A 389 -30.85 -5.44 -21.94
CA LEU A 389 -31.39 -4.35 -22.75
C LEU A 389 -30.67 -4.23 -24.10
N LEU A 390 -29.35 -4.44 -24.14
CA LEU A 390 -28.60 -4.46 -25.41
C LEU A 390 -29.09 -5.59 -26.33
N LEU A 391 -29.33 -6.79 -25.79
CA LEU A 391 -29.90 -7.90 -26.54
C LEU A 391 -31.32 -7.61 -27.02
N GLU A 392 -32.15 -7.00 -26.17
CA GLU A 392 -33.52 -6.60 -26.49
C GLU A 392 -33.55 -5.58 -27.64
N VAL A 393 -32.75 -4.52 -27.53
CA VAL A 393 -32.65 -3.47 -28.57
C VAL A 393 -32.15 -4.07 -29.89
N ALA A 394 -31.15 -4.94 -29.84
CA ALA A 394 -30.61 -5.58 -31.03
C ALA A 394 -31.63 -6.52 -31.70
N SER A 395 -32.44 -7.23 -30.90
CA SER A 395 -33.51 -8.10 -31.39
C SER A 395 -34.66 -7.29 -31.98
N ALA A 396 -35.15 -6.27 -31.27
CA ALA A 396 -36.24 -5.41 -31.71
C ALA A 396 -35.92 -4.63 -33.00
N ARG A 397 -34.65 -4.27 -33.22
CA ARG A 397 -34.17 -3.63 -34.46
C ARG A 397 -33.91 -4.62 -35.60
N GLY A 398 -34.16 -5.90 -35.39
CA GLY A 398 -33.96 -6.97 -36.37
C GLY A 398 -32.49 -7.20 -36.74
N ALA A 399 -31.56 -6.78 -35.87
CA ALA A 399 -30.12 -7.01 -36.03
C ALA A 399 -29.71 -8.41 -35.54
N LEU A 400 -30.41 -8.95 -34.54
CA LEU A 400 -30.25 -10.31 -34.00
C LEU A 400 -31.63 -11.00 -33.88
N GLY A 401 -31.67 -12.34 -33.85
CA GLY A 401 -32.90 -13.09 -33.54
C GLY A 401 -34.00 -13.13 -34.61
N ARG A 402 -33.69 -13.02 -35.91
CA ARG A 402 -34.66 -13.28 -37.00
C ARG A 402 -35.03 -14.77 -37.05
N GLU A 403 -36.21 -15.09 -37.59
CA GLU A 403 -36.64 -16.48 -37.81
C GLU A 403 -35.66 -17.22 -38.72
N GLY A 404 -34.98 -18.22 -38.17
CA GLY A 404 -34.04 -19.11 -38.88
C GLY A 404 -32.83 -19.50 -38.04
N GLU A 405 -32.30 -20.70 -38.24
CA GLU A 405 -30.99 -21.06 -37.68
C GLU A 405 -29.89 -20.19 -38.31
N HIS A 406 -28.86 -19.82 -37.53
CA HIS A 406 -27.68 -19.08 -37.97
C HIS A 406 -27.85 -17.57 -38.22
N THR A 407 -28.78 -16.89 -37.52
CA THR A 407 -29.02 -15.45 -37.68
C THR A 407 -27.77 -14.58 -37.58
N LEU A 408 -26.95 -14.84 -36.55
CA LEU A 408 -25.71 -14.10 -36.30
C LEU A 408 -24.71 -14.27 -37.45
N TYR A 409 -24.64 -15.48 -38.03
CA TYR A 409 -23.82 -15.78 -39.19
C TYR A 409 -24.32 -15.05 -40.44
N LEU A 410 -25.64 -15.01 -40.67
CA LEU A 410 -26.23 -14.29 -41.80
C LEU A 410 -26.01 -12.77 -41.71
N TYR A 411 -26.13 -12.20 -40.51
CA TYR A 411 -25.80 -10.79 -40.27
C TYR A 411 -24.32 -10.48 -40.53
N PHE A 412 -23.42 -11.30 -40.00
CA PHE A 412 -21.98 -11.10 -40.19
C PHE A 412 -21.56 -11.28 -41.66
N SER A 413 -22.09 -12.31 -42.33
CA SER A 413 -21.83 -12.61 -43.74
C SER A 413 -22.33 -11.51 -44.68
N SER A 414 -23.47 -10.87 -44.36
CA SER A 414 -24.00 -9.75 -45.15
C SER A 414 -23.28 -8.41 -44.95
N THR A 415 -22.47 -8.28 -43.89
CA THR A 415 -21.73 -7.05 -43.57
C THR A 415 -20.27 -7.10 -44.03
N LEU A 416 -19.73 -8.29 -44.28
CA LEU A 416 -18.37 -8.45 -44.79
C LEU A 416 -18.27 -8.15 -46.30
N PRO A 417 -17.14 -7.62 -46.79
CA PRO A 417 -16.90 -7.45 -48.22
C PRO A 417 -16.98 -8.80 -48.97
N ASP A 418 -17.51 -8.80 -50.20
CA ASP A 418 -17.61 -10.02 -51.00
C ASP A 418 -16.20 -10.55 -51.36
N PHE A 419 -15.80 -11.64 -50.70
CA PHE A 419 -14.52 -12.31 -50.91
C PHE A 419 -14.55 -13.30 -52.08
N SER A 420 -15.56 -13.25 -52.94
CA SER A 420 -15.70 -14.10 -54.14
C SER A 420 -14.44 -14.13 -55.02
N ALA A 421 -13.67 -13.03 -55.07
CA ALA A 421 -12.39 -12.94 -55.79
C ALA A 421 -11.27 -13.83 -55.23
N ILE A 422 -11.26 -14.09 -53.91
CA ILE A 422 -10.25 -14.94 -53.24
C ILE A 422 -10.59 -16.42 -53.38
N ARG A 423 -11.88 -16.74 -53.57
CA ARG A 423 -12.39 -18.11 -53.73
C ARG A 423 -11.80 -18.83 -54.95
N LYS A 424 -11.27 -18.09 -55.93
CA LYS A 424 -10.55 -18.61 -57.10
C LYS A 424 -9.18 -19.25 -56.77
N TYR A 425 -8.61 -18.95 -55.60
CA TYR A 425 -7.33 -19.47 -55.12
C TYR A 425 -7.48 -20.55 -54.03
N ASP A 426 -8.71 -20.93 -53.66
CA ASP A 426 -8.99 -21.91 -52.60
C ASP A 426 -8.93 -23.36 -53.12
N VAL A 427 -7.72 -23.83 -53.46
CA VAL A 427 -7.48 -25.16 -54.05
C VAL A 427 -7.79 -26.31 -53.08
N PHE A 428 -7.82 -26.04 -51.77
CA PHE A 428 -8.01 -27.05 -50.71
C PHE A 428 -9.39 -26.99 -50.03
N GLY A 429 -10.31 -26.11 -50.48
CA GLY A 429 -11.63 -25.95 -49.86
C GLY A 429 -11.60 -25.37 -48.44
N LEU A 430 -10.50 -24.69 -48.07
CA LEU A 430 -10.27 -24.11 -46.74
C LEU A 430 -11.23 -22.95 -46.46
N ALA A 431 -11.66 -22.19 -47.47
CA ALA A 431 -12.63 -21.11 -47.31
C ALA A 431 -14.03 -21.65 -47.03
N SER A 432 -14.40 -22.79 -47.64
CA SER A 432 -15.67 -23.47 -47.34
C SER A 432 -15.66 -24.07 -45.93
N LEU A 433 -14.55 -24.71 -45.53
CA LEU A 433 -14.39 -25.25 -44.19
C LEU A 433 -14.40 -24.14 -43.12
N TYR A 434 -13.75 -23.00 -43.41
CA TYR A 434 -13.79 -21.81 -42.56
C TYR A 434 -15.22 -21.23 -42.46
N GLY A 435 -15.97 -21.18 -43.57
CA GLY A 435 -17.36 -20.73 -43.58
C GLY A 435 -18.26 -21.60 -42.72
N GLU A 436 -18.19 -22.93 -42.89
CA GLU A 436 -18.93 -23.90 -42.08
C GLU A 436 -18.50 -23.87 -40.60
N PHE A 437 -17.20 -23.70 -40.33
CA PHE A 437 -16.68 -23.53 -38.97
C PHE A 437 -17.18 -22.23 -38.32
N MET A 438 -17.14 -21.10 -39.03
CA MET A 438 -17.65 -19.82 -38.54
C MET A 438 -19.17 -19.85 -38.35
N ARG A 439 -19.90 -20.54 -39.23
CA ARG A 439 -21.33 -20.82 -39.08
C ARG A 439 -21.58 -21.61 -37.81
N LEU A 440 -20.87 -22.71 -37.58
CA LEU A 440 -20.96 -23.51 -36.35
C LEU A 440 -20.68 -22.68 -35.11
N CYS A 441 -19.58 -21.90 -35.10
CA CYS A 441 -19.24 -21.01 -33.98
C CYS A 441 -20.34 -19.99 -33.70
N MET A 442 -20.78 -19.22 -34.71
CA MET A 442 -21.80 -18.17 -34.51
C MET A 442 -23.18 -18.73 -34.13
N THR A 443 -23.48 -19.98 -34.50
CA THR A 443 -24.71 -20.67 -34.09
C THR A 443 -24.67 -21.08 -32.63
N ILE A 444 -23.51 -21.54 -32.15
CA ILE A 444 -23.31 -21.81 -30.73
C ILE A 444 -23.56 -20.53 -29.93
N TYR A 445 -23.06 -19.39 -30.42
CA TYR A 445 -23.15 -18.06 -29.81
C TYR A 445 -24.40 -17.23 -30.19
N ASP A 446 -25.43 -17.81 -30.82
CA ASP A 446 -26.70 -17.10 -31.11
C ASP A 446 -27.54 -16.97 -29.83
N VAL A 447 -27.09 -16.10 -28.93
CA VAL A 447 -27.68 -15.86 -27.61
C VAL A 447 -29.09 -15.29 -27.73
N ALA A 448 -29.32 -14.41 -28.69
CA ALA A 448 -30.58 -13.69 -28.87
C ALA A 448 -31.73 -14.66 -29.21
N LEU A 449 -31.50 -15.61 -30.13
CA LEU A 449 -32.53 -16.59 -30.51
C LEU A 449 -32.91 -17.53 -29.34
N LYS A 450 -31.91 -18.01 -28.59
CA LYS A 450 -32.15 -18.85 -27.40
C LYS A 450 -32.88 -18.06 -26.31
N ARG A 451 -32.51 -16.79 -26.11
CA ARG A 451 -33.19 -15.88 -25.18
C ARG A 451 -34.67 -15.71 -25.54
N ILE A 452 -34.99 -15.43 -26.81
CA ILE A 452 -36.39 -15.24 -27.26
C ILE A 452 -37.20 -16.51 -26.96
N LYS A 453 -36.70 -17.69 -27.31
CA LYS A 453 -37.35 -18.97 -26.98
C LYS A 453 -37.62 -19.14 -25.49
N ILE A 454 -36.63 -18.85 -24.63
CA ILE A 454 -36.78 -18.92 -23.18
C ILE A 454 -37.85 -17.94 -22.69
N CYS A 455 -37.88 -16.72 -23.24
CA CYS A 455 -38.83 -15.68 -22.81
C CYS A 455 -40.27 -15.98 -23.24
N GLU A 456 -40.48 -16.60 -24.40
CA GLU A 456 -41.82 -16.95 -24.90
C GLU A 456 -42.35 -18.25 -24.31
N SER A 457 -41.50 -19.28 -24.20
CA SER A 457 -41.91 -20.66 -23.91
C SER A 457 -41.34 -21.23 -22.61
N GLY A 458 -40.54 -20.45 -21.86
CA GLY A 458 -39.89 -20.88 -20.63
C GLY A 458 -38.66 -21.78 -20.85
N PHE A 459 -37.95 -22.10 -19.76
CA PHE A 459 -36.73 -22.93 -19.80
C PHE A 459 -36.96 -24.36 -20.27
N GLU A 460 -38.16 -24.91 -20.06
CA GLU A 460 -38.54 -26.27 -20.47
C GLU A 460 -38.54 -26.44 -22.00
N SER A 461 -38.53 -25.34 -22.76
CA SER A 461 -38.45 -25.35 -24.22
C SER A 461 -37.07 -25.73 -24.77
N LEU A 462 -36.02 -25.74 -23.93
CA LEU A 462 -34.65 -26.02 -24.33
C LEU A 462 -34.14 -27.36 -23.79
N GLY A 463 -33.44 -28.11 -24.63
CA GLY A 463 -32.69 -29.28 -24.18
C GLY A 463 -31.53 -28.88 -23.25
N ARG A 464 -31.07 -29.81 -22.40
CA ARG A 464 -29.94 -29.53 -21.47
C ARG A 464 -28.69 -29.00 -22.19
N MET A 465 -28.35 -29.56 -23.34
CA MET A 465 -27.20 -29.11 -24.13
C MET A 465 -27.41 -27.69 -24.67
N GLU A 466 -28.62 -27.36 -25.11
CA GLU A 466 -28.97 -26.01 -25.57
C GLU A 466 -28.90 -24.99 -24.42
N LEU A 467 -29.35 -25.36 -23.23
CA LEU A 467 -29.23 -24.54 -22.03
C LEU A 467 -27.76 -24.32 -21.62
N TRP A 468 -26.92 -25.36 -21.68
CA TRP A 468 -25.48 -25.23 -21.45
C TRP A 468 -24.83 -24.29 -22.46
N THR A 469 -25.15 -24.44 -23.75
CA THR A 469 -24.62 -23.56 -24.80
C THR A 469 -25.13 -22.12 -24.64
N TYR A 470 -26.35 -21.91 -24.13
CA TYR A 470 -26.86 -20.58 -23.80
C TYR A 470 -25.97 -19.90 -22.75
N TYR A 471 -25.75 -20.52 -21.59
CA TYR A 471 -24.91 -19.94 -20.53
C TYR A 471 -23.44 -19.79 -20.94
N ALA A 472 -22.89 -20.77 -21.66
CA ALA A 472 -21.53 -20.69 -22.21
C ALA A 472 -21.37 -19.52 -23.19
N SER A 473 -22.46 -19.15 -23.87
CA SER A 473 -22.47 -18.04 -24.81
C SER A 473 -22.72 -16.69 -24.15
N VAL A 474 -23.59 -16.61 -23.13
CA VAL A 474 -23.83 -15.39 -22.36
C VAL A 474 -22.59 -14.96 -21.57
N PHE A 475 -21.88 -15.93 -20.98
CA PHE A 475 -20.72 -15.68 -20.13
C PHE A 475 -19.67 -14.72 -20.73
N PRO A 476 -19.08 -14.96 -21.91
CA PRO A 476 -18.02 -14.09 -22.43
C PRO A 476 -18.50 -12.65 -22.68
N TYR A 477 -19.73 -12.46 -23.18
CA TYR A 477 -20.27 -11.12 -23.42
C TYR A 477 -20.52 -10.36 -22.13
N PHE A 478 -21.20 -11.00 -21.15
CA PHE A 478 -21.42 -10.39 -19.85
C PHE A 478 -20.10 -10.10 -19.13
N TRP A 479 -19.16 -11.06 -19.17
CA TRP A 479 -17.86 -10.95 -18.52
C TRP A 479 -17.06 -9.75 -19.02
N VAL A 480 -17.05 -9.50 -20.35
CA VAL A 480 -16.40 -8.32 -20.94
C VAL A 480 -17.03 -7.00 -20.44
N LEU A 481 -18.35 -6.95 -20.27
CA LEU A 481 -19.05 -5.76 -19.75
C LEU A 481 -18.84 -5.59 -18.23
N ALA A 482 -18.81 -6.67 -17.47
CA ALA A 482 -18.70 -6.65 -16.02
C ALA A 482 -17.29 -6.32 -15.53
N THR A 483 -16.26 -6.89 -16.16
CA THR A 483 -14.83 -6.71 -15.84
C THR A 483 -14.45 -5.26 -15.51
N PRO A 484 -14.72 -4.24 -16.36
CA PRO A 484 -14.35 -2.85 -16.07
C PRO A 484 -15.07 -2.23 -14.86
N VAL A 485 -16.25 -2.74 -14.50
CA VAL A 485 -17.07 -2.19 -13.42
C VAL A 485 -16.57 -2.66 -12.06
N VAL A 486 -16.08 -3.89 -11.96
CA VAL A 486 -15.61 -4.52 -10.71
C VAL A 486 -14.52 -3.69 -10.03
N SER A 487 -13.43 -3.38 -10.74
CA SER A 487 -12.32 -2.60 -10.18
C SER A 487 -12.66 -1.15 -9.94
N PHE A 488 -13.60 -0.59 -10.71
CA PHE A 488 -14.09 0.75 -10.47
C PHE A 488 -14.81 0.82 -9.11
N VAL A 489 -15.72 -0.11 -8.84
CA VAL A 489 -16.43 -0.21 -7.55
C VAL A 489 -15.43 -0.45 -6.41
N PHE A 490 -14.54 -1.42 -6.55
CA PHE A 490 -13.58 -1.76 -5.49
C PHE A 490 -12.53 -0.66 -5.25
N GLY A 491 -12.03 -0.03 -6.31
CA GLY A 491 -11.10 1.10 -6.20
C GLY A 491 -11.75 2.34 -5.59
N THR A 492 -13.03 2.59 -5.90
CA THR A 492 -13.82 3.66 -5.25
C THR A 492 -14.05 3.35 -3.78
N TYR A 493 -14.35 2.10 -3.43
CA TYR A 493 -14.46 1.65 -2.05
C TYR A 493 -13.18 1.93 -1.25
N LEU A 494 -12.02 1.49 -1.75
CA LEU A 494 -10.75 1.73 -1.07
C LEU A 494 -10.46 3.24 -0.96
N TYR A 495 -10.76 4.01 -2.00
CA TYR A 495 -10.61 5.46 -1.99
C TYR A 495 -11.48 6.12 -0.90
N LEU A 496 -12.78 5.80 -0.83
CA LEU A 496 -13.68 6.38 0.17
C LEU A 496 -13.36 5.88 1.58
N SER A 497 -13.02 4.60 1.74
CA SER A 497 -12.61 4.01 3.02
C SER A 497 -11.42 4.74 3.62
N LEU A 498 -10.43 5.01 2.78
CA LEU A 498 -9.23 5.73 3.16
C LEU A 498 -9.52 7.20 3.48
N ASN A 499 -10.27 7.90 2.61
CA ASN A 499 -10.48 9.35 2.72
C ASN A 499 -11.53 9.77 3.74
N MET A 500 -12.60 8.99 3.91
CA MET A 500 -13.70 9.35 4.81
C MET A 500 -13.59 8.65 6.16
N PHE A 501 -13.06 7.42 6.20
CA PHE A 501 -13.10 6.58 7.40
C PHE A 501 -11.72 6.29 8.00
N GLY A 502 -10.63 6.59 7.26
CA GLY A 502 -9.25 6.39 7.74
C GLY A 502 -8.89 4.92 7.96
N CYS A 503 -9.54 3.99 7.26
CA CYS A 503 -9.27 2.55 7.32
C CYS A 503 -8.72 2.03 5.99
N HIS A 504 -8.33 0.75 5.94
CA HIS A 504 -7.85 0.08 4.72
C HIS A 504 -6.57 0.67 4.11
N TYR A 505 -5.71 1.23 4.94
CA TYR A 505 -4.47 1.83 4.48
C TYR A 505 -3.57 0.77 3.82
N ASN A 506 -3.39 -0.39 4.46
CA ASN A 506 -2.56 -1.49 3.93
C ASN A 506 -3.09 -2.07 2.61
N GLU A 507 -4.40 -2.31 2.50
CA GLU A 507 -5.00 -2.84 1.27
C GLU A 507 -4.91 -1.82 0.12
N ALA A 508 -5.17 -0.53 0.41
CA ALA A 508 -5.01 0.54 -0.56
C ALA A 508 -3.55 0.63 -1.05
N PHE A 509 -2.56 0.57 -0.14
CA PHE A 509 -1.13 0.63 -0.49
C PHE A 509 -0.66 -0.59 -1.30
N SER A 510 -0.97 -1.80 -0.83
CA SER A 510 -0.52 -3.04 -1.48
C SER A 510 -1.08 -3.21 -2.90
N SER A 511 -2.29 -2.69 -3.14
CA SER A 511 -2.96 -2.81 -4.44
C SER A 511 -2.30 -2.02 -5.58
N LEU A 512 -1.53 -0.96 -5.30
CA LEU A 512 -0.92 -0.15 -6.36
C LEU A 512 0.47 -0.62 -6.81
N ARG A 513 1.15 -1.48 -6.04
CA ARG A 513 2.45 -2.08 -6.41
C ARG A 513 3.46 -1.05 -6.95
N ILE A 514 3.54 0.11 -6.31
CA ILE A 514 4.32 1.25 -6.81
C ILE A 514 5.82 0.95 -6.64
N ALA A 515 6.48 0.63 -7.74
CA ALA A 515 7.94 0.43 -7.76
C ALA A 515 8.72 1.76 -7.78
N SER A 516 8.04 2.88 -8.03
CA SER A 516 8.59 4.23 -8.21
C SER A 516 8.56 5.04 -6.91
N TYR A 517 9.00 6.31 -6.93
CA TYR A 517 9.09 7.20 -5.75
C TYR A 517 9.91 6.60 -4.61
N LYS A 518 11.18 6.32 -4.91
CA LYS A 518 12.16 5.88 -3.91
C LYS A 518 12.84 7.09 -3.30
N ASN A 519 13.21 7.00 -2.05
CA ASN A 519 13.98 8.04 -1.38
C ASN A 519 15.04 7.41 -0.47
N PHE A 520 16.10 8.17 -0.21
CA PHE A 520 17.11 7.82 0.79
C PHE A 520 17.59 9.08 1.50
N LEU A 521 18.09 8.91 2.71
CA LEU A 521 18.68 9.99 3.49
C LEU A 521 20.20 9.91 3.43
N ARG A 522 20.84 11.07 3.27
CA ARG A 522 22.27 11.22 3.48
C ARG A 522 22.48 12.12 4.70
N LEU A 523 23.10 11.57 5.72
CA LEU A 523 23.48 12.29 6.93
C LEU A 523 24.94 12.69 6.80
N HIS A 524 25.23 13.97 7.03
CA HIS A 524 26.55 14.55 6.97
C HIS A 524 26.82 15.31 8.26
N PHE A 525 27.91 14.95 8.94
CA PHE A 525 28.39 15.68 10.11
C PHE A 525 29.44 16.68 9.62
N ASP A 526 29.16 17.96 9.79
CA ASP A 526 30.10 19.00 9.37
C ASP A 526 31.25 19.15 10.38
N LYS A 527 32.21 20.03 10.04
CA LYS A 527 33.38 20.30 10.87
C LYS A 527 33.02 20.93 12.23
N ASP A 528 31.88 21.58 12.30
CA ASP A 528 31.37 22.25 13.50
C ASP A 528 30.57 21.29 14.40
N GLY A 529 30.37 20.04 13.95
CA GLY A 529 29.61 19.01 14.67
C GLY A 529 28.09 19.12 14.51
N ARG A 530 27.59 19.91 13.55
CA ARG A 530 26.17 19.94 13.17
C ARG A 530 25.83 18.77 12.26
N LEU A 531 24.60 18.30 12.36
CA LEU A 531 24.08 17.22 11.52
C LEU A 531 23.27 17.81 10.37
N GLU A 532 23.74 17.65 9.14
CA GLU A 532 22.97 17.95 7.94
C GLU A 532 22.31 16.67 7.42
N VAL A 533 20.98 16.69 7.28
CA VAL A 533 20.20 15.59 6.72
C VAL A 533 19.68 16.02 5.35
N PHE A 534 20.10 15.32 4.30
CA PHE A 534 19.62 15.51 2.93
C PHE A 534 18.69 14.36 2.56
N ALA A 535 17.45 14.67 2.19
CA ALA A 535 16.51 13.70 1.65
C ALA A 535 16.57 13.74 0.13
N PHE A 536 17.00 12.64 -0.49
CA PHE A 536 17.06 12.51 -1.94
C PHE A 536 15.93 11.63 -2.45
N GLY A 537 15.30 12.06 -3.54
CA GLY A 537 14.17 11.41 -4.19
C GLY A 537 14.50 10.94 -5.59
N VAL A 538 13.86 9.86 -5.99
CA VAL A 538 13.78 9.42 -7.38
C VAL A 538 12.34 9.06 -7.69
N ASP A 539 11.74 9.88 -8.55
CA ASP A 539 10.33 9.79 -8.88
C ASP A 539 9.99 8.53 -9.66
N LYS A 540 10.83 8.15 -10.62
CA LYS A 540 10.55 7.04 -11.53
C LYS A 540 11.72 6.07 -11.58
N MET A 541 11.48 4.85 -11.14
CA MET A 541 12.49 3.80 -11.23
C MET A 541 12.59 3.25 -12.66
N PRO A 542 13.81 3.07 -13.19
CA PRO A 542 13.99 2.39 -14.47
C PRO A 542 13.62 0.91 -14.37
N HIS A 543 12.85 0.42 -15.34
CA HIS A 543 12.38 -0.98 -15.37
C HIS A 543 13.28 -1.92 -16.16
N ARG A 544 14.13 -1.38 -17.05
CA ARG A 544 15.04 -2.15 -17.88
C ARG A 544 16.48 -1.82 -17.51
N TRP A 545 17.24 -2.85 -17.18
CA TRP A 545 18.63 -2.74 -16.76
C TRP A 545 19.52 -3.47 -17.74
N CYS A 546 20.68 -2.91 -18.04
CA CYS A 546 21.72 -3.55 -18.84
C CYS A 546 23.05 -3.51 -18.08
N ARG A 547 23.95 -4.43 -18.42
CA ARG A 547 25.28 -4.46 -17.82
C ARG A 547 26.02 -3.17 -18.18
N ASP A 548 26.62 -2.50 -17.20
CA ASP A 548 27.47 -1.36 -17.53
C ASP A 548 28.76 -1.86 -18.20
N SER A 549 28.94 -1.54 -19.48
CA SER A 549 30.16 -1.87 -20.23
C SER A 549 31.41 -1.23 -19.63
N LYS A 550 31.24 -0.15 -18.84
CA LYS A 550 32.31 0.55 -18.13
C LYS A 550 32.46 0.12 -16.67
N TRP A 551 31.79 -0.97 -16.25
CA TRP A 551 31.88 -1.47 -14.88
C TRP A 551 33.33 -1.81 -14.49
N SER A 552 33.79 -1.28 -13.35
CA SER A 552 35.18 -1.41 -12.89
C SER A 552 35.61 -2.84 -12.57
N GLY A 553 34.67 -3.77 -12.34
CA GLY A 553 34.98 -5.20 -12.13
C GLY A 553 35.14 -6.03 -13.41
N GLY A 554 35.10 -5.41 -14.59
CA GLY A 554 35.14 -6.09 -15.89
C GLY A 554 36.54 -6.47 -16.41
N THR A 555 36.65 -6.61 -17.74
CA THR A 555 37.85 -7.10 -18.45
C THR A 555 38.58 -6.02 -19.27
N GLY A 556 38.28 -4.73 -19.08
CA GLY A 556 38.92 -3.63 -19.82
C GLY A 556 40.16 -3.01 -19.14
N PRO A 557 40.90 -2.11 -19.83
CA PRO A 557 42.12 -1.46 -19.30
C PRO A 557 41.91 -0.68 -18.00
N ARG A 558 40.74 -0.05 -17.83
CA ARG A 558 40.39 0.61 -16.56
C ARG A 558 40.13 -0.39 -15.44
N ALA A 559 39.46 -1.49 -15.79
CA ALA A 559 39.15 -2.54 -14.84
C ALA A 559 40.43 -3.22 -14.32
N SER A 560 41.47 -3.38 -15.13
CA SER A 560 42.77 -3.90 -14.66
C SER A 560 43.44 -3.00 -13.62
N LEU A 561 43.30 -1.67 -13.74
CA LEU A 561 43.86 -0.71 -12.77
C LEU A 561 43.10 -0.74 -11.43
N GLU A 562 41.78 -0.88 -11.48
CA GLU A 562 40.92 -0.83 -10.29
C GLU A 562 40.65 -2.23 -9.67
N ARG A 563 41.04 -3.33 -10.32
CA ARG A 563 40.70 -4.72 -9.93
C ARG A 563 41.13 -5.10 -8.52
N ASN A 564 42.29 -4.62 -8.10
CA ASN A 564 42.89 -4.91 -6.79
C ASN A 564 42.44 -3.91 -5.72
N LEU A 565 41.72 -2.85 -6.11
CA LEU A 565 41.14 -1.91 -5.16
C LEU A 565 39.83 -2.47 -4.60
N PRO A 566 39.48 -2.15 -3.34
CA PRO A 566 38.19 -2.51 -2.80
C PRO A 566 37.08 -1.78 -3.57
N SER A 567 35.93 -2.44 -3.71
CA SER A 567 34.90 -2.00 -4.66
C SER A 567 34.23 -0.67 -4.33
N PHE A 568 34.38 -0.14 -3.12
CA PHE A 568 33.93 1.21 -2.76
C PHE A 568 34.86 2.33 -3.29
N LYS A 569 36.10 2.01 -3.68
CA LYS A 569 37.04 2.95 -4.33
C LYS A 569 36.92 2.93 -5.87
N TRP A 570 36.08 2.07 -6.43
CA TRP A 570 35.89 1.97 -7.87
C TRP A 570 35.18 3.19 -8.43
N THR A 571 35.62 3.66 -9.60
CA THR A 571 34.94 4.78 -10.27
C THR A 571 33.53 4.38 -10.71
N ARG A 572 33.34 3.11 -11.11
CA ARG A 572 32.05 2.57 -11.57
C ARG A 572 31.74 1.27 -10.83
N PRO A 573 31.26 1.36 -9.57
CA PRO A 573 31.04 0.19 -8.72
C PRO A 573 29.79 -0.62 -9.10
N SER A 574 28.82 0.01 -9.77
CA SER A 574 27.57 -0.63 -10.17
C SER A 574 27.78 -1.52 -11.40
N TYR A 575 27.35 -2.78 -11.27
CA TYR A 575 27.36 -3.74 -12.37
C TYR A 575 26.26 -3.45 -13.40
N TRP A 576 25.14 -2.88 -12.94
CA TRP A 576 23.96 -2.58 -13.72
C TRP A 576 23.80 -1.07 -13.91
N LYS A 577 23.36 -0.67 -15.11
CA LYS A 577 22.90 0.68 -15.42
C LYS A 577 21.52 0.62 -16.08
N PRO A 578 20.69 1.66 -15.97
CA PRO A 578 19.42 1.71 -16.68
C PRO A 578 19.66 1.72 -18.20
N LEU A 579 18.87 0.92 -18.95
CA LEU A 579 18.92 0.87 -20.42
C LEU A 579 18.29 2.13 -21.04
N VAL A 580 17.23 2.64 -20.41
CA VAL A 580 16.54 3.88 -20.79
C VAL A 580 16.72 4.85 -19.64
N THR A 581 17.37 5.99 -19.90
CA THR A 581 17.53 7.06 -18.92
C THR A 581 16.23 7.85 -18.79
N LYS A 582 15.62 8.24 -19.92
CA LYS A 582 14.43 9.08 -19.91
C LYS A 582 13.14 8.28 -19.78
N VAL A 583 12.48 8.38 -18.62
CA VAL A 583 11.18 7.74 -18.40
C VAL A 583 10.07 8.79 -18.40
N ASP A 584 9.74 9.32 -19.58
CA ASP A 584 8.63 10.29 -19.74
C ASP A 584 7.29 9.68 -19.28
N ASN A 585 6.37 10.52 -18.78
CA ASN A 585 4.98 10.11 -18.62
C ASN A 585 4.18 10.54 -19.84
N MET A 586 3.58 9.57 -20.53
CA MET A 586 2.50 9.85 -21.48
C MET A 586 1.18 10.20 -20.76
N LEU A 587 1.05 9.95 -19.45
CA LEU A 587 -0.19 10.18 -18.70
C LEU A 587 0.09 10.50 -17.23
N ARG A 588 0.36 11.78 -16.94
CA ARG A 588 0.03 12.41 -15.65
C ARG A 588 -0.62 13.75 -16.00
N MET A 589 -1.94 13.84 -15.81
CA MET A 589 -2.61 15.13 -15.72
C MET A 589 -2.41 15.61 -14.28
N ASP A 590 -1.48 16.54 -14.07
CA ASP A 590 -1.20 17.14 -12.76
C ASP A 590 -2.01 18.44 -12.64
N PHE A 591 -3.31 18.34 -12.34
CA PHE A 591 -4.24 19.48 -12.26
C PHE A 591 -4.00 20.47 -11.09
N GLU A 592 -2.81 20.47 -10.48
CA GLU A 592 -2.53 21.24 -9.25
C GLU A 592 -1.50 22.37 -9.44
N ASN A 593 -0.97 22.57 -10.64
CA ASN A 593 -0.14 23.74 -10.90
C ASN A 593 -0.37 24.29 -12.32
N PRO A 594 -1.12 25.41 -12.47
CA PRO A 594 -1.37 26.04 -13.76
C PRO A 594 -0.09 26.47 -14.49
N SER A 595 1.03 26.65 -13.77
CA SER A 595 2.33 26.98 -14.36
C SER A 595 3.15 25.77 -14.81
N LEU A 596 2.83 24.55 -14.34
CA LEU A 596 3.46 23.29 -14.78
C LEU A 596 2.66 22.56 -15.87
N ASP A 597 1.36 22.82 -15.97
CA ASP A 597 0.51 22.29 -17.05
C ASP A 597 0.77 22.96 -18.40
N GLY A 598 1.50 24.09 -18.43
CA GLY A 598 1.79 24.84 -19.66
C GLY A 598 2.84 24.21 -20.57
N ARG A 599 3.62 23.21 -20.13
CA ARG A 599 4.65 22.57 -20.96
C ARG A 599 4.79 21.10 -20.59
N PHE A 600 4.68 20.21 -21.57
CA PHE A 600 5.16 18.83 -21.51
C PHE A 600 6.51 18.78 -20.79
N ASN A 601 6.51 18.40 -19.52
CA ASN A 601 7.70 18.42 -18.70
C ASN A 601 8.67 17.34 -19.21
N SER A 602 9.72 17.79 -19.91
CA SER A 602 10.75 16.93 -20.50
C SER A 602 11.85 16.51 -19.51
N LEU A 603 11.70 16.86 -18.22
CA LEU A 603 12.68 16.53 -17.18
C LEU A 603 12.68 15.02 -16.92
N ASP A 604 13.88 14.44 -16.96
CA ASP A 604 14.10 13.03 -16.67
C ASP A 604 13.85 12.75 -15.18
N ARG A 605 12.69 12.14 -14.90
CA ARG A 605 12.23 11.76 -13.55
C ARG A 605 12.96 10.55 -12.95
N SER A 606 13.91 9.96 -13.67
CA SER A 606 14.80 8.93 -13.13
C SER A 606 16.01 9.51 -12.39
N ASN A 607 16.26 10.82 -12.54
CA ASN A 607 17.36 11.47 -11.85
C ASN A 607 17.07 11.66 -10.36
N VAL A 608 18.11 11.44 -9.57
CA VAL A 608 18.11 11.76 -8.14
C VAL A 608 18.04 13.28 -7.98
N HIS A 609 17.08 13.74 -7.18
CA HIS A 609 16.92 15.16 -6.84
C HIS A 609 16.78 15.33 -5.34
N LEU A 610 17.12 16.53 -4.84
CA LEU A 610 16.97 16.87 -3.43
C LEU A 610 15.50 17.20 -3.14
N ILE A 611 14.88 16.48 -2.19
CA ILE A 611 13.51 16.70 -1.71
C ILE A 611 13.51 17.71 -0.55
N ASP A 612 14.38 17.47 0.43
CA ASP A 612 14.42 18.24 1.67
C ASP A 612 15.86 18.30 2.21
N ARG A 613 16.17 19.37 2.93
CA ARG A 613 17.44 19.56 3.63
C ARG A 613 17.16 20.21 4.98
N VAL A 614 17.67 19.59 6.03
CA VAL A 614 17.59 20.13 7.39
C VAL A 614 18.95 20.09 8.07
N VAL A 615 19.25 21.13 8.85
CA VAL A 615 20.46 21.24 9.66
C VAL A 615 20.05 21.20 11.12
N ILE A 616 20.62 20.26 11.86
CA ILE A 616 20.23 19.90 13.22
C ILE A 616 21.40 20.19 14.15
N HIS A 617 21.12 20.89 15.24
CA HIS A 617 22.11 21.30 16.22
C HIS A 617 22.01 20.40 17.45
N LYS A 618 23.13 20.25 18.17
CA LYS A 618 23.07 19.64 19.49
C LYS A 618 22.45 20.63 20.48
N ARG A 619 21.56 20.14 21.34
CA ARG A 619 21.09 20.93 22.48
C ARG A 619 22.26 21.15 23.45
N SER A 620 22.55 22.41 23.77
CA SER A 620 23.46 22.75 24.87
C SER A 620 22.72 22.57 26.19
N THR A 621 23.27 21.78 27.11
CA THR A 621 22.67 21.53 28.44
C THR A 621 22.79 22.72 29.40
N THR A 622 23.29 23.88 28.95
CA THR A 622 23.57 25.06 29.79
C THR A 622 22.36 25.94 30.13
N ALA A 623 21.14 25.58 29.75
CA ALA A 623 19.95 26.42 29.99
C ALA A 623 19.29 26.27 31.38
N GLY A 624 19.90 25.53 32.32
CA GLY A 624 19.32 25.23 33.64
C GLY A 624 20.02 25.84 34.86
N GLN A 625 20.95 26.78 34.68
CA GLN A 625 21.58 27.52 35.78
C GLN A 625 21.51 29.03 35.48
N GLN A 626 20.34 29.64 35.69
CA GLN A 626 20.21 31.05 36.03
C GLN A 626 18.94 31.25 36.86
#